data_AF-A0A946TWD3-F1
#
_entry.id   AF-A0A946TWD3-F1
#
_cell.length_a   1.000
_cell.length_b   1.000
_cell.length_c   1.000
_cell.angle_alpha   90.00
_cell.angle_beta   90.00
_cell.angle_gamma   90.00
#
_symmetry.space_group_name_H-M   'P 1'
#
loop_
_entity.id
_entity.type
_entity.pdbx_description
1 polymer ?
#
loop_
_entity_poly.entity_id
_entity_poly.type
_entity_poly.pdbx_seq_one_letter_code
_entity_poly.pdbx_strand_id
1 'polypeptide(L)' 'MLIGISPLISPELLKILSSMGHGDEILFADAHFPAESLGPRCIRADGLKINSLLEAVLPIFA' A
#
# COMPACT_ATOMS: atom_id res chain seq x y z
N MET A 1 -5.03 5.47 13.55
CA MET A 1 -5.47 4.07 13.78
C MET A 1 -6.98 4.04 13.80
N LEU A 2 -7.59 2.99 13.24
CA LEU A 2 -9.04 2.84 13.15
C LEU A 2 -9.42 1.43 13.62
N ILE A 3 -10.66 1.27 14.10
CA ILE A 3 -11.18 -0.04 14.51
C ILE A 3 -11.36 -0.90 13.25
N GLY A 4 -10.83 -2.13 13.27
CA GLY A 4 -10.97 -3.08 12.16
C GLY A 4 -10.02 -2.85 10.98
N ILE A 5 -9.13 -1.86 11.04
CA ILE A 5 -8.13 -1.60 9.99
C ILE A 5 -6.73 -1.68 10.61
N SER A 6 -5.85 -2.44 9.97
CA SER A 6 -4.47 -2.59 10.43
C SER A 6 -3.76 -1.23 10.56
N PRO A 7 -3.05 -0.96 11.67
CA PRO A 7 -2.32 0.30 11.86
C PRO A 7 -1.11 0.44 10.92
N LEU A 8 -0.73 -0.63 10.22
CA LEU A 8 0.33 -0.62 9.21
C LEU A 8 -0.10 0.09 7.92
N ILE A 9 -1.41 0.27 7.72
CA ILE A 9 -1.94 1.01 6.57
C ILE A 9 -1.91 2.50 6.90
N SER A 10 -1.05 3.24 6.21
CA SER A 10 -1.02 4.69 6.33
C SER A 10 -2.32 5.31 5.82
N PRO A 11 -2.73 6.50 6.30
CA PRO A 11 -3.95 7.16 5.81
C PRO A 11 -3.94 7.39 4.29
N GLU A 12 -2.76 7.65 3.72
CA GLU A 12 -2.59 7.83 2.28
C GLU A 12 -2.77 6.52 1.51
N LEU A 13 -2.21 5.42 2.00
CA LEU A 13 -2.41 4.09 1.41
C LEU A 13 -3.88 3.69 1.45
N LEU A 14 -4.56 3.89 2.59
CA LEU A 14 -6.00 3.60 2.71
C LEU A 14 -6.81 4.38 1.68
N LYS A 15 -6.53 5.67 1.49
CA LYS A 15 -7.20 6.50 0.50
C LYS A 15 -7.02 5.96 -0.92
N ILE A 16 -5.79 5.56 -1.28
CA ILE A 16 -5.50 5.01 -2.61
C ILE A 16 -6.27 3.71 -2.82
N LEU A 17 -6.18 2.77 -1.88
CA LEU A 17 -6.89 1.49 -1.95
C LEU A 17 -8.41 1.68 -2.13
N SER A 18 -9.02 2.61 -1.39
CA SER A 18 -10.46 2.90 -1.54
C SER A 18 -10.84 3.64 -2.83
N SER A 19 -9.87 4.22 -3.53
CA SER A 19 -10.08 4.93 -4.80
C SER A 19 -9.79 4.05 -6.02
N MET A 20 -9.11 2.91 -5.83
CA MET A 20 -8.82 1.95 -6.89
C MET A 20 -10.12 1.29 -7.38
N GLY A 21 -10.26 1.18 -8.70
CA GLY A 21 -11.34 0.48 -9.38
C GLY A 21 -10.92 -0.88 -9.92
N HIS A 22 -11.85 -1.54 -10.62
CA HIS A 22 -11.58 -2.83 -11.25
C HIS A 22 -10.49 -2.68 -12.34
N GLY A 23 -9.41 -3.44 -12.18
CA GLY A 23 -8.27 -3.44 -13.11
C GLY A 23 -7.16 -2.45 -12.73
N ASP A 24 -7.32 -1.65 -11.68
CA ASP A 24 -6.22 -0.85 -11.15
C ASP A 24 -5.19 -1.76 -10.45
N GLU A 25 -3.92 -1.42 -10.63
CA GLU A 25 -2.80 -2.18 -10.09
C GLU A 25 -2.05 -1.38 -9.02
N ILE A 26 -1.55 -2.08 -8.01
CA ILE A 26 -0.67 -1.50 -6.98
C ILE A 26 0.55 -2.38 -6.79
N LEU A 27 1.72 -1.75 -6.73
CA LEU A 27 3.00 -2.43 -6.51
C LEU A 27 3.47 -2.20 -5.07
N PHE A 28 3.68 -3.30 -4.34
CA PHE A 28 4.43 -3.29 -3.09
C PHE A 28 5.89 -3.59 -3.38
N ALA A 29 6.70 -2.54 -3.44
CA ALA A 29 8.09 -2.63 -3.84
C ALA A 29 9.06 -2.81 -2.65
N ASP A 30 10.20 -3.43 -2.88
CA ASP A 30 11.28 -3.50 -1.89
C ASP A 30 12.09 -2.19 -1.84
N ALA A 31 12.99 -2.10 -0.86
CA ALA A 31 13.79 -0.89 -0.61
C ALA A 31 14.81 -0.55 -1.73
N HIS A 32 15.10 -1.48 -2.64
CA HIS A 32 16.03 -1.29 -3.77
C HIS A 32 15.30 -0.96 -5.06
N PHE A 33 13.97 -1.03 -5.08
CA PHE A 33 13.19 -0.74 -6.27
C PHE A 33 13.15 0.77 -6.57
N PRO A 34 13.37 1.19 -7.83
CA PRO A 34 13.51 2.60 -8.17
C PRO A 34 12.15 3.31 -8.39
N ALA A 35 11.25 3.25 -7.40
CA ALA A 35 9.86 3.71 -7.50
C ALA A 35 9.72 5.16 -8.00
N GLU A 36 10.53 6.08 -7.47
CA GLU A 36 10.48 7.51 -7.80
C GLU A 36 10.83 7.81 -9.28
N SER A 37 11.49 6.88 -9.97
CA SER A 37 11.90 7.06 -11.37
C SER A 37 10.87 6.56 -12.39
N LEU A 38 9.86 5.80 -11.96
CA LEU A 38 8.97 5.06 -12.86
C LEU A 38 7.69 5.82 -13.23
N GLY A 39 7.38 6.93 -12.56
CA GLY A 39 6.27 7.82 -12.90
C GLY A 39 5.05 7.76 -11.96
N PRO A 40 4.53 6.57 -11.57
CA PRO A 40 3.42 6.48 -10.62
C PRO A 40 3.76 7.11 -9.28
N ARG A 41 2.72 7.59 -8.58
CA ARG A 41 2.84 8.14 -7.22
C ARG A 41 3.42 7.07 -6.29
N CYS A 42 4.55 7.38 -5.65
CA CYS A 42 5.14 6.54 -4.62
C CYS A 42 4.56 6.88 -3.25
N ILE A 43 4.08 5.87 -2.50
CA ILE A 43 3.81 6.00 -1.07
C ILE A 43 4.96 5.34 -0.32
N ARG A 44 5.56 6.06 0.63
CA ARG A 44 6.62 5.53 1.48
C ARG A 44 6.04 4.65 2.59
N ALA A 45 6.63 3.47 2.77
CA ALA A 45 6.32 2.54 3.86
C ALA A 45 7.62 2.00 4.48
N ASP A 46 8.59 2.89 4.69
CA ASP A 46 9.91 2.57 5.21
C ASP A 46 9.84 1.83 6.56
N GLY A 47 10.69 0.81 6.71
CA GLY A 47 10.75 0.00 7.93
C GLY A 47 9.67 -1.08 8.04
N LEU A 48 8.72 -1.15 7.10
CA LEU A 48 7.75 -2.23 7.00
C LEU A 48 8.23 -3.32 6.04
N LYS A 49 7.93 -4.57 6.37
CA LYS A 49 8.13 -5.69 5.46
C LYS A 49 6.91 -5.86 4.56
N ILE A 50 7.15 -6.25 3.30
CA ILE A 50 6.09 -6.46 2.31
C ILE A 50 5.07 -7.48 2.78
N ASN A 51 5.49 -8.59 3.40
CA ASN A 51 4.58 -9.61 3.91
C ASN A 51 3.59 -9.04 4.95
N SER A 52 4.06 -8.21 5.88
CA SER A 52 3.20 -7.56 6.88
C SER A 52 2.24 -6.53 6.27
N LEU A 53 2.66 -5.83 5.22
CA LEU A 53 1.78 -4.94 4.46
C LEU A 53 0.73 -5.73 3.66
N LEU A 54 1.11 -6.83 3.02
CA LEU A 54 0.16 -7.68 2.29
C LEU A 54 -0.89 -8.27 3.24
N GLU A 55 -0.49 -8.80 4.40
CA GLU A 55 -1.42 -9.28 5.43
C GLU A 55 -2.39 -8.18 5.89
N ALA A 56 -1.92 -6.93 5.98
CA ALA A 56 -2.74 -5.79 6.36
C ALA A 56 -3.74 -5.37 5.26
N VAL A 57 -3.32 -5.44 3.99
CA VAL A 57 -4.08 -4.94 2.82
C VAL A 57 -5.10 -5.95 2.32
N LEU A 58 -4.76 -7.25 2.25
CA LEU A 58 -5.62 -8.28 1.69
C LEU A 58 -7.07 -8.28 2.22
N PRO A 59 -7.36 -8.08 3.52
CA PRO A 59 -8.73 -8.06 4.03
C PRO A 59 -9.61 -6.92 3.50
N ILE A 60 -9.00 -5.86 2.96
CA ILE A 60 -9.69 -4.65 2.45
C ILE A 60 -9.47 -4.43 0.96
N PHE A 61 -8.80 -5.36 0.28
CA PHE A 61 -8.51 -5.32 -1.15
C PHE A 61 -9.49 -6.26 -1.87
N ALA A 62 -10.42 -5.70 -2.63
CA ALA A 62 -11.53 -6.42 -3.28
C ALA A 62 -11.58 -6.13 -4.79
#